data_AF-A0A565BPL2-F1
#
_entry.id   AF-A0A565BPL2-F1
#
_cell.length_a   1.000
_cell.length_b   1.000
_cell.length_c   1.000
_cell.angle_alpha   90.00
_cell.angle_beta   90.00
_cell.angle_gamma   90.00
#
_symmetry.space_group_name_H-M   'P 1'
#
loop_
_entity.id
_entity.type
_entity.pdbx_description
1 polymer ?
#
loop_
_entity_poly.entity_id
_entity_poly.type
_entity_poly.pdbx_seq_one_letter_code
_entity_poly.pdbx_strand_id
1 'polypeptide(L)'
;MAAMKLLLSQARRQGLTKPYSSPFQQIPRLFSSSSSSSDSNPSPDSDLLIEIRKKLEPVSYAAKPKPEVADGGDSPPIHTESETNPQPTNQEDRSTLTREEIRYMGYTPSISPVSYANRVLPLPEDRVAGEGGGERTPEEMEIERKRIEAENRARRRFLRANPVEEDTSSLPLPTLLKPDLKHGKKPIFDLMEAIREIKANAKAKFDETLEAHVRLGIEKGRSELIVRGTLALPHSVKKDVKVAFFAEGADAEDAKAAGADVVGGIELIEEILKSGKIDFDRCLATPKMMPRVYKISRILNNHGLMPNPKQGSVTKDVTKAVKDAKAGHTKFRMDKTSILHVPLGKMSFPEDALRENVGAFMNALLLAKPAGLKKTSKYAGYVNAFHLCSTMGKGYPVSIQSLSRAADHYTKVQLK
;
A
#
# COMPACT_ATOMS: atom_id res chain seq x y z
N MET A 1 61.96 -25.66 -54.42
CA MET A 1 62.56 -26.95 -54.05
C MET A 1 61.61 -27.59 -53.03
N ALA A 2 60.62 -28.36 -53.51
CA ALA A 2 60.60 -29.84 -53.54
C ALA A 2 60.56 -30.44 -52.12
N ALA A 3 59.59 -31.24 -51.65
CA ALA A 3 58.66 -32.18 -52.27
C ALA A 3 57.36 -32.27 -51.40
N MET A 4 56.13 -32.37 -51.93
CA MET A 4 55.40 -33.59 -52.37
C MET A 4 55.44 -34.73 -51.34
N LYS A 5 54.39 -35.51 -51.00
CA LYS A 5 53.02 -35.78 -51.50
C LYS A 5 52.40 -36.81 -50.52
N LEU A 6 51.11 -37.12 -50.69
CA LEU A 6 50.29 -38.25 -50.14
C LEU A 6 49.38 -37.85 -48.95
N LEU A 7 48.07 -38.07 -48.95
CA LEU A 7 47.12 -38.55 -49.97
C LEU A 7 45.69 -38.24 -49.46
N LEU A 8 44.84 -37.78 -50.37
CA LEU A 8 43.39 -37.67 -50.24
C LEU A 8 42.72 -39.06 -50.40
N SER A 9 41.61 -39.29 -49.68
CA SER A 9 40.43 -40.04 -50.19
C SER A 9 39.24 -39.76 -49.25
N GLN A 10 38.32 -38.85 -49.58
CA GLN A 10 37.11 -39.07 -50.37
C GLN A 10 36.26 -40.28 -49.96
N ALA A 11 35.08 -40.01 -49.38
CA ALA A 11 33.86 -40.75 -49.69
C ALA A 11 32.63 -39.84 -49.50
N ARG A 12 32.03 -39.46 -50.63
CA ARG A 12 30.77 -38.73 -50.78
C ARG A 12 29.83 -39.66 -51.55
N ARG A 13 28.67 -40.01 -50.97
CA ARG A 13 27.42 -40.52 -51.60
C ARG A 13 26.31 -40.04 -50.64
N GLN A 14 25.32 -39.17 -50.91
CA GLN A 14 24.39 -38.97 -52.04
C GLN A 14 23.79 -40.33 -52.47
N GLY A 15 22.51 -40.69 -52.29
CA GLY A 15 21.31 -40.03 -51.75
C GLY A 15 20.08 -40.92 -52.00
N LEU A 16 18.91 -40.46 -51.51
CA LEU A 16 17.54 -40.62 -52.03
C LEU A 16 16.59 -41.78 -51.62
N THR A 17 15.32 -41.36 -51.54
CA THR A 17 14.01 -42.05 -51.42
C THR A 17 13.51 -42.30 -49.99
N LYS A 18 12.30 -41.94 -49.54
CA LYS A 18 11.09 -41.26 -50.08
C LYS A 18 10.21 -40.83 -48.86
N PRO A 19 9.15 -40.01 -49.05
CA PRO A 19 8.42 -39.31 -47.99
C PRO A 19 7.22 -40.10 -47.44
N TYR A 20 6.77 -39.78 -46.23
CA TYR A 20 5.43 -40.18 -45.76
C TYR A 20 4.57 -38.96 -45.46
N SER A 21 3.53 -38.86 -46.28
CA SER A 21 2.41 -37.93 -46.23
C SER A 21 1.42 -38.33 -45.13
N SER A 22 0.86 -37.31 -44.49
CA SER A 22 -0.41 -37.32 -43.75
C SER A 22 -1.57 -37.91 -44.57
N PRO A 23 -2.65 -38.30 -43.90
CA PRO A 23 -3.94 -37.69 -44.26
C PRO A 23 -4.79 -37.28 -43.04
N PHE A 24 -5.49 -36.14 -43.19
CA PHE A 24 -6.85 -35.82 -42.73
C PHE A 24 -7.25 -36.14 -41.27
N GLN A 25 -7.85 -35.23 -40.49
CA GLN A 25 -9.11 -34.55 -40.81
C GLN A 25 -9.22 -33.16 -40.17
N GLN A 26 -9.55 -32.19 -41.00
CA GLN A 26 -10.17 -30.92 -40.62
C GLN A 26 -11.64 -31.17 -40.27
N ILE A 27 -12.11 -30.61 -39.16
CA ILE A 27 -13.54 -30.54 -38.85
C ILE A 27 -14.12 -29.35 -39.62
N PRO A 28 -15.14 -29.55 -40.48
CA PRO A 28 -15.74 -28.48 -41.25
C PRO A 28 -16.72 -27.67 -40.41
N ARG A 29 -16.73 -26.36 -40.67
CA ARG A 29 -17.85 -25.46 -40.41
C ARG A 29 -19.05 -25.95 -41.22
N LEU A 30 -20.19 -26.13 -40.56
CA LEU A 30 -21.49 -26.20 -41.24
C LEU A 30 -22.21 -24.88 -41.02
N PHE A 31 -22.27 -24.11 -42.11
CA PHE A 31 -23.40 -23.21 -42.37
C PHE A 31 -24.52 -24.07 -42.96
N SER A 32 -25.72 -23.95 -42.40
CA SER A 32 -26.97 -24.33 -43.08
C SER A 32 -27.98 -23.22 -42.85
N SER A 33 -28.12 -22.39 -43.88
CA SER A 33 -29.27 -21.54 -44.15
C SER A 33 -30.46 -22.41 -44.58
N SER A 34 -31.65 -22.13 -44.05
CA SER A 34 -32.90 -22.36 -44.76
C SER A 34 -33.87 -21.23 -44.45
N SER A 35 -34.66 -20.91 -45.46
CA SER A 35 -35.27 -19.62 -45.79
C SER A 35 -36.80 -19.64 -45.68
N SER A 36 -37.37 -18.42 -45.68
CA SER A 36 -38.79 -18.01 -45.87
C SER A 36 -39.47 -17.54 -44.57
N SER A 37 -40.22 -16.44 -44.51
CA SER A 37 -40.49 -15.30 -45.40
C SER A 37 -41.27 -14.25 -44.59
N SER A 38 -41.30 -13.02 -45.09
CA SER A 38 -42.25 -11.91 -44.83
C SER A 38 -42.25 -11.16 -43.49
N ASP A 39 -41.89 -9.88 -43.64
CA ASP A 39 -42.56 -8.67 -43.16
C ASP A 39 -42.06 -7.89 -41.92
N SER A 40 -41.79 -6.61 -42.23
CA SER A 40 -41.91 -5.40 -41.43
C SER A 40 -40.89 -5.09 -40.33
N ASN A 41 -40.04 -4.08 -40.62
CA ASN A 41 -39.46 -3.18 -39.62
C ASN A 41 -40.58 -2.51 -38.79
N PRO A 42 -40.38 -2.30 -37.48
CA PRO A 42 -39.77 -1.03 -37.07
C PRO A 42 -38.78 -1.13 -35.90
N SER A 43 -37.91 -0.13 -35.82
CA SER A 43 -37.06 0.19 -34.67
C SER A 43 -37.86 0.51 -33.41
N PRO A 44 -37.33 0.18 -32.22
CA PRO A 44 -37.29 1.14 -31.12
C PRO A 44 -35.87 1.16 -30.50
N ASP A 45 -35.24 2.32 -30.40
CA ASP A 45 -35.47 3.38 -29.42
C ASP A 45 -35.20 2.96 -27.96
N SER A 46 -34.32 3.78 -27.41
CA SER A 46 -33.69 3.79 -26.11
C SER A 46 -34.68 3.98 -24.97
N ASP A 47 -35.14 2.91 -24.33
CA ASP A 47 -35.96 3.03 -23.09
C ASP A 47 -35.68 1.98 -21.99
N LEU A 48 -34.71 1.07 -22.15
CA LEU A 48 -34.44 0.04 -21.13
C LEU A 48 -33.34 0.38 -20.11
N LEU A 49 -32.94 1.66 -20.00
CA LEU A 49 -32.04 2.14 -18.95
C LEU A 49 -32.71 3.08 -17.93
N ILE A 50 -34.05 3.02 -17.83
CA ILE A 50 -34.82 3.85 -16.88
C ILE A 50 -35.51 3.03 -15.78
N GLU A 51 -35.61 1.70 -15.88
CA GLU A 51 -36.33 0.88 -14.88
C GLU A 51 -35.53 0.37 -13.66
N ILE A 52 -34.24 0.69 -13.54
CA ILE A 52 -33.45 0.33 -12.33
C ILE A 52 -33.43 1.48 -11.28
N ARG A 53 -34.11 2.61 -11.55
CA ARG A 53 -34.32 3.68 -10.55
C ARG A 53 -35.78 3.79 -10.15
N LYS A 54 -36.25 2.86 -9.31
CA LYS A 54 -37.44 3.09 -8.48
C LYS A 54 -37.06 3.20 -7.00
N LYS A 55 -37.16 4.46 -6.52
CA LYS A 55 -37.60 4.94 -5.20
C LYS A 55 -36.87 4.41 -3.95
N LEU A 56 -35.91 5.20 -3.45
CA LEU A 56 -35.67 5.35 -2.02
C LEU A 56 -36.19 6.73 -1.61
N GLU A 57 -37.26 6.77 -0.83
CA GLU A 57 -37.75 8.01 -0.21
C GLU A 57 -36.95 8.31 1.06
N PRO A 58 -36.53 9.57 1.30
CA PRO A 58 -35.89 9.94 2.55
C PRO A 58 -36.92 9.99 3.67
N VAL A 59 -36.78 9.12 4.67
CA VAL A 59 -37.55 9.20 5.92
C VAL A 59 -37.08 10.43 6.70
N SER A 60 -37.88 11.49 6.67
CA SER A 60 -37.68 12.69 7.49
C SER A 60 -38.09 12.39 8.94
N TYR A 61 -37.18 12.58 9.89
CA TYR A 61 -37.51 12.57 11.32
C TYR A 61 -38.09 13.92 11.74
N ALA A 62 -39.16 13.90 12.55
CA ALA A 62 -39.68 15.11 13.19
C ALA A 62 -38.68 15.60 14.26
N ALA A 63 -38.34 16.90 14.20
CA ALA A 63 -37.50 17.54 15.19
C ALA A 63 -38.19 17.57 16.57
N LYS A 64 -37.48 17.13 17.62
CA LYS A 64 -37.93 17.30 19.01
C LYS A 64 -38.06 18.80 19.34
N PRO A 65 -39.13 19.24 20.02
CA PRO A 65 -39.28 20.63 20.43
C PRO A 65 -38.25 20.98 21.51
N LYS A 66 -37.68 22.18 21.37
CA LYS A 66 -36.74 22.81 22.30
C LYS A 66 -37.55 23.45 23.45
N PRO A 67 -37.22 23.23 24.73
CA PRO A 67 -37.88 23.94 25.83
C PRO A 67 -37.53 25.43 25.83
N GLU A 68 -38.54 26.23 26.11
CA GLU A 68 -38.51 27.68 26.25
C GLU A 68 -37.73 28.13 27.50
N VAL A 69 -37.14 29.32 27.40
CA VAL A 69 -36.47 30.06 28.46
C VAL A 69 -37.54 30.82 29.25
N ALA A 70 -37.53 30.69 30.58
CA ALA A 70 -38.24 31.59 31.47
C ALA A 70 -37.26 32.18 32.50
N ASP A 71 -37.49 33.46 32.75
CA ASP A 71 -36.69 34.46 33.46
C ASP A 71 -36.77 34.33 34.99
N GLY A 72 -35.81 34.93 35.72
CA GLY A 72 -35.92 35.19 37.16
C GLY A 72 -34.66 34.89 37.98
N GLY A 73 -33.97 35.95 38.41
CA GLY A 73 -32.74 35.88 39.20
C GLY A 73 -32.92 35.69 40.71
N ASP A 74 -31.83 35.31 41.36
CA ASP A 74 -31.25 36.03 42.51
C ASP A 74 -29.86 35.46 42.84
N SER A 75 -28.91 36.34 43.17
CA SER A 75 -27.65 36.03 43.89
C SER A 75 -27.82 36.51 45.34
N PRO A 76 -26.88 36.41 46.33
CA PRO A 76 -25.56 35.75 46.48
C PRO A 76 -25.48 35.05 47.90
N PRO A 77 -24.37 34.93 48.70
CA PRO A 77 -22.93 35.22 48.52
C PRO A 77 -21.86 34.21 49.06
N ILE A 78 -20.66 34.31 48.46
CA ILE A 78 -19.26 34.36 48.99
C ILE A 78 -18.82 33.51 50.19
N HIS A 79 -17.72 32.76 50.05
CA HIS A 79 -16.56 32.77 50.97
C HIS A 79 -15.24 32.34 50.28
N THR A 80 -14.15 32.91 50.80
CA THR A 80 -12.76 33.00 50.32
C THR A 80 -11.87 32.01 51.09
N GLU A 81 -10.79 31.45 50.49
CA GLU A 81 -9.38 31.43 51.00
C GLU A 81 -8.42 30.36 50.37
N SER A 82 -7.24 30.88 50.01
CA SER A 82 -5.83 30.39 49.89
C SER A 82 -5.38 28.91 49.68
N GLU A 83 -4.39 28.78 48.76
CA GLU A 83 -3.14 27.97 48.70
C GLU A 83 -3.13 26.53 49.30
N THR A 84 -2.67 25.46 48.63
CA THR A 84 -1.27 25.18 48.23
C THR A 84 -1.21 23.83 47.45
N ASN A 85 -0.22 23.66 46.57
CA ASN A 85 0.11 22.44 45.81
C ASN A 85 0.50 21.25 46.74
N PRO A 86 0.14 19.98 46.44
CA PRO A 86 1.06 19.11 45.68
C PRO A 86 0.38 18.06 44.75
N GLN A 87 1.09 17.68 43.69
CA GLN A 87 0.89 16.40 42.95
C GLN A 87 1.54 15.22 43.73
N PRO A 88 1.34 13.93 43.36
CA PRO A 88 0.29 13.27 42.55
C PRO A 88 -0.19 11.90 43.13
N THR A 89 -1.37 11.37 42.76
CA THR A 89 -1.58 9.91 42.58
C THR A 89 -2.91 9.57 41.88
N ASN A 90 -2.87 8.46 41.14
CA ASN A 90 -3.90 7.79 40.35
C ASN A 90 -5.29 7.65 41.01
N GLN A 91 -6.35 7.86 40.24
CA GLN A 91 -7.39 6.86 39.89
C GLN A 91 -8.61 7.57 39.27
N GLU A 92 -9.03 7.10 38.10
CA GLU A 92 -10.24 7.53 37.41
C GLU A 92 -11.46 6.97 38.15
N ASP A 93 -12.23 7.84 38.84
CA ASP A 93 -13.55 7.48 39.34
C ASP A 93 -14.56 7.46 38.19
N ARG A 94 -14.96 6.24 37.81
CA ARG A 94 -16.21 6.02 37.09
C ARG A 94 -17.38 6.27 38.05
N SER A 95 -18.10 7.34 37.75
CA SER A 95 -19.49 7.65 38.11
C SER A 95 -20.29 6.49 38.71
N THR A 96 -20.64 6.61 39.98
CA THR A 96 -21.72 5.84 40.62
C THR A 96 -23.07 6.39 40.14
N LEU A 97 -23.81 5.59 39.37
CA LEU A 97 -25.19 5.93 38.98
C LEU A 97 -26.04 6.03 40.24
N THR A 98 -26.86 7.07 40.31
CA THR A 98 -27.70 7.34 41.48
C THR A 98 -28.92 6.41 41.50
N ARG A 99 -29.47 6.18 42.70
CA ARG A 99 -30.63 5.30 42.95
C ARG A 99 -31.90 5.69 42.16
N GLU A 100 -31.94 6.90 41.62
CA GLU A 100 -33.04 7.41 40.81
C GLU A 100 -32.89 7.01 39.34
N GLU A 101 -31.67 6.95 38.80
CA GLU A 101 -31.39 6.53 37.42
C GLU A 101 -31.70 5.04 37.20
N ILE A 102 -31.49 4.22 38.23
CA ILE A 102 -31.79 2.77 38.18
C ILE A 102 -33.30 2.51 38.10
N ARG A 103 -34.15 3.40 38.66
CA ARG A 103 -35.61 3.22 38.67
C ARG A 103 -36.26 3.39 37.29
N TYR A 104 -35.65 4.15 36.39
CA TYR A 104 -36.20 4.41 35.06
C TYR A 104 -35.76 3.43 33.97
N MET A 105 -34.89 2.46 34.29
CA MET A 105 -34.48 1.40 33.36
C MET A 105 -35.41 0.16 33.36
N GLY A 106 -36.56 0.23 34.02
CA GLY A 106 -37.50 -0.89 34.20
C GLY A 106 -38.37 -1.28 32.99
N TYR A 107 -38.21 -0.66 31.82
CA TYR A 107 -39.06 -0.93 30.65
C TYR A 107 -38.28 -1.26 29.36
N THR A 108 -37.19 -2.02 29.47
CA THR A 108 -36.63 -2.74 28.32
C THR A 108 -37.23 -4.15 28.26
N PRO A 109 -37.81 -4.60 27.14
CA PRO A 109 -38.30 -5.98 27.04
C PRO A 109 -37.12 -6.95 27.21
N SER A 110 -37.23 -7.82 28.22
CA SER A 110 -36.28 -8.90 28.50
C SER A 110 -36.25 -9.85 27.30
N ILE A 111 -35.16 -9.84 26.54
CA ILE A 111 -34.93 -10.81 25.46
C ILE A 111 -34.59 -12.12 26.15
N SER A 112 -35.50 -13.09 26.09
CA SER A 112 -35.23 -14.45 26.55
C SER A 112 -34.10 -15.04 25.68
N PRO A 113 -33.07 -15.66 26.29
CA PRO A 113 -31.99 -16.25 25.53
C PRO A 113 -32.51 -17.42 24.70
N VAL A 114 -32.34 -17.34 23.39
CA VAL A 114 -32.61 -18.44 22.47
C VAL A 114 -31.55 -19.53 22.71
N SER A 115 -31.96 -20.65 23.33
CA SER A 115 -31.10 -21.80 23.51
C SER A 115 -31.00 -22.60 22.20
N TYR A 116 -29.78 -22.80 21.71
CA TYR A 116 -29.53 -23.75 20.62
C TYR A 116 -29.38 -25.15 21.21
N ALA A 117 -29.94 -26.17 20.54
CA ALA A 117 -29.71 -27.56 20.90
C ALA A 117 -28.23 -27.93 20.67
N ASN A 118 -27.55 -28.36 21.73
CA ASN A 118 -26.12 -28.71 21.70
C ASN A 118 -25.92 -30.02 20.91
N ARG A 119 -25.54 -29.92 19.62
CA ARG A 119 -25.23 -31.09 18.76
C ARG A 119 -23.76 -31.46 18.83
N VAL A 120 -23.20 -31.49 20.03
CA VAL A 120 -21.86 -32.01 20.31
C VAL A 120 -22.04 -33.25 21.16
N LEU A 121 -21.53 -34.40 20.71
CA LEU A 121 -21.55 -35.61 21.52
C LEU A 121 -20.74 -35.37 22.80
N PRO A 122 -21.30 -35.66 23.99
CA PRO A 122 -20.57 -35.48 25.24
C PRO A 122 -19.31 -36.34 25.25
N LEU A 123 -18.19 -35.75 25.65
CA LEU A 123 -16.95 -36.47 25.89
C LEU A 123 -17.17 -37.49 27.03
N PRO A 124 -16.48 -38.66 27.01
CA PRO A 124 -16.74 -39.76 27.93
C PRO A 124 -16.66 -39.41 29.43
N GLU A 125 -15.96 -38.34 29.76
CA GLU A 125 -15.71 -37.90 31.14
C GLU A 125 -16.85 -37.04 31.72
N ASP A 126 -17.78 -36.53 30.88
CA ASP A 126 -18.88 -35.64 31.29
C ASP A 126 -20.23 -36.37 31.51
N ARG A 127 -20.25 -37.71 31.54
CA ARG A 127 -21.46 -38.45 31.92
C ARG A 127 -21.56 -38.55 33.44
N VAL A 128 -22.42 -37.71 34.01
CA VAL A 128 -22.87 -37.82 35.41
C VAL A 128 -23.47 -39.21 35.63
N ALA A 129 -22.97 -39.92 36.63
CA ALA A 129 -23.42 -41.24 37.04
C ALA A 129 -24.91 -41.20 37.43
N GLY A 130 -25.75 -41.80 36.60
CA GLY A 130 -27.19 -41.87 36.80
C GLY A 130 -27.77 -43.10 36.11
N GLU A 131 -27.94 -44.14 36.91
CA GLU A 131 -28.91 -45.24 36.80
C GLU A 131 -28.89 -46.11 35.54
N GLY A 132 -28.17 -47.23 35.66
CA GLY A 132 -28.13 -48.34 34.71
C GLY A 132 -26.92 -49.27 34.91
N GLY A 133 -26.24 -49.17 36.05
CA GLY A 133 -25.06 -49.97 36.39
C GLY A 133 -25.44 -51.30 37.01
N GLY A 134 -25.63 -52.32 36.18
CA GLY A 134 -25.30 -53.68 36.63
C GLY A 134 -23.78 -53.76 36.74
N GLU A 135 -23.25 -53.89 37.95
CA GLU A 135 -21.83 -54.18 38.18
C GLU A 135 -21.47 -55.46 37.43
N ARG A 136 -20.77 -55.32 36.30
CA ARG A 136 -20.20 -56.47 35.61
C ARG A 136 -19.11 -57.02 36.50
N THR A 137 -19.21 -58.31 36.81
CA THR A 137 -18.22 -58.97 37.66
C THR A 137 -16.83 -58.86 37.02
N PRO A 138 -15.74 -58.80 37.82
CA PRO A 138 -14.39 -58.63 37.30
C PRO A 138 -14.01 -59.69 36.25
N GLU A 139 -14.57 -60.89 36.36
CA GLU A 139 -14.41 -61.97 35.38
C GLU A 139 -15.05 -61.64 34.02
N GLU A 140 -16.23 -61.03 34.01
CA GLU A 140 -16.91 -60.60 32.78
C GLU A 140 -16.14 -59.49 32.06
N MET A 141 -15.56 -58.55 32.81
CA MET A 141 -14.70 -57.50 32.23
C MET A 141 -13.43 -58.07 31.61
N GLU A 142 -12.85 -59.11 32.21
CA GLU A 142 -11.65 -59.75 31.69
C GLU A 142 -11.94 -60.59 30.43
N ILE A 143 -13.12 -61.22 30.36
CA ILE A 143 -13.62 -61.90 29.16
C ILE A 143 -13.85 -60.89 28.04
N GLU A 144 -14.48 -59.75 28.33
CA GLU A 144 -14.77 -58.71 27.34
C GLU A 144 -13.49 -58.04 26.84
N ARG A 145 -12.51 -57.82 27.73
CA ARG A 145 -11.18 -57.32 27.35
C ARG A 145 -10.46 -58.28 26.40
N LYS A 146 -10.47 -59.59 26.69
CA LYS A 146 -9.87 -60.61 25.81
C LYS A 146 -10.59 -60.68 24.47
N ARG A 147 -11.91 -60.50 24.45
CA ARG A 147 -12.71 -60.44 23.22
C ARG A 147 -12.34 -59.24 22.35
N ILE A 148 -12.23 -58.05 22.95
CA ILE A 148 -11.82 -56.80 22.25
C ILE A 148 -10.39 -56.93 21.70
N GLU A 149 -9.48 -57.55 22.45
CA GLU A 149 -8.11 -57.74 22.01
C GLU A 149 -8.01 -58.75 20.86
N ALA A 150 -8.79 -59.83 20.91
CA ALA A 150 -8.88 -60.81 19.83
C ALA A 150 -9.49 -60.20 18.55
N GLU A 151 -10.56 -59.40 18.68
CA GLU A 151 -11.21 -58.72 17.57
C GLU A 151 -10.28 -57.68 16.92
N ASN A 152 -9.58 -56.87 17.72
CA ASN A 152 -8.60 -55.91 17.21
C ASN A 152 -7.42 -56.59 16.52
N ARG A 153 -6.99 -57.75 17.03
CA ARG A 153 -5.94 -58.56 16.40
C ARG A 153 -6.41 -59.15 15.07
N ALA A 154 -7.65 -59.62 14.98
CA ALA A 154 -8.24 -60.10 13.74
C ALA A 154 -8.38 -58.95 12.72
N ARG A 155 -8.85 -57.78 13.15
CA ARG A 155 -8.99 -56.58 12.31
C ARG A 155 -7.66 -56.08 11.75
N ARG A 156 -6.59 -56.07 12.56
CA ARG A 156 -5.23 -55.75 12.09
C ARG A 156 -4.69 -56.78 11.11
N ARG A 157 -5.01 -58.07 11.28
CA ARG A 157 -4.64 -59.12 10.32
C ARG A 157 -5.42 -58.99 9.02
N PHE A 158 -6.70 -58.64 9.08
CA PHE A 158 -7.54 -58.42 7.90
C PHE A 158 -7.04 -57.21 7.07
N LEU A 159 -6.71 -56.11 7.75
CA LEU A 159 -6.11 -54.90 7.14
C LEU A 159 -4.73 -55.15 6.53
N ARG A 160 -3.96 -56.12 7.06
CA ARG A 160 -2.65 -56.49 6.51
C ARG A 160 -2.73 -57.53 5.38
N ALA A 161 -3.74 -58.40 5.39
CA ALA A 161 -3.87 -59.49 4.44
C ALA A 161 -4.48 -59.04 3.10
N ASN A 162 -5.33 -58.01 3.12
CA ASN A 162 -5.93 -57.44 1.93
C ASN A 162 -5.52 -55.97 1.80
N PRO A 163 -4.38 -55.65 1.14
CA PRO A 163 -4.22 -54.32 0.60
C PRO A 163 -5.30 -54.16 -0.47
N VAL A 164 -6.31 -53.34 -0.19
CA VAL A 164 -7.27 -52.94 -1.21
C VAL A 164 -6.48 -52.11 -2.22
N GLU A 165 -6.16 -52.71 -3.36
CA GLU A 165 -5.78 -51.97 -4.56
C GLU A 165 -7.00 -51.18 -5.01
N GLU A 166 -7.18 -49.99 -4.42
CA GLU A 166 -8.04 -48.97 -5.01
C GLU A 166 -7.26 -48.34 -6.17
N ASP A 167 -7.49 -48.89 -7.36
CA ASP A 167 -7.25 -48.26 -8.65
C ASP A 167 -8.08 -46.98 -8.78
N THR A 168 -7.75 -45.98 -7.95
CA THR A 168 -8.08 -44.60 -8.25
C THR A 168 -7.03 -44.14 -9.24
N SER A 169 -7.42 -44.11 -10.51
CA SER A 169 -6.77 -43.35 -11.56
C SER A 169 -6.73 -41.88 -11.14
N SER A 170 -5.78 -41.54 -10.28
CA SER A 170 -5.42 -40.19 -9.94
C SER A 170 -4.80 -39.59 -11.20
N LEU A 171 -5.66 -39.03 -12.06
CA LEU A 171 -5.20 -38.08 -13.05
C LEU A 171 -4.35 -37.06 -12.28
N PRO A 172 -3.05 -36.95 -12.59
CA PRO A 172 -2.21 -36.00 -11.88
C PRO A 172 -2.84 -34.64 -12.15
N LEU A 173 -3.40 -34.02 -11.12
CA LEU A 173 -3.74 -32.61 -11.16
C LEU A 173 -2.52 -31.92 -11.78
N PRO A 174 -2.68 -31.06 -12.79
CA PRO A 174 -1.55 -30.33 -13.34
C PRO A 174 -0.93 -29.53 -12.19
N THR A 175 0.13 -30.08 -11.61
CA THR A 175 0.95 -29.38 -10.65
C THR A 175 1.54 -28.25 -11.47
N LEU A 176 1.13 -27.02 -11.14
CA LEU A 176 1.88 -25.85 -11.58
C LEU A 176 3.31 -26.10 -11.15
N LEU A 177 4.15 -26.49 -12.12
CA LEU A 177 5.60 -26.54 -11.96
C LEU A 177 5.98 -25.11 -11.62
N LYS A 178 6.10 -24.83 -10.32
CA LYS A 178 6.76 -23.62 -9.86
C LYS A 178 8.13 -23.69 -10.51
N PRO A 179 8.51 -22.72 -11.36
CA PRO A 179 9.84 -22.75 -11.94
C PRO A 179 10.81 -22.89 -10.78
N ASP A 180 11.62 -23.95 -10.81
CA ASP A 180 12.64 -24.19 -9.80
C ASP A 180 13.62 -23.02 -9.88
N LEU A 181 13.32 -21.96 -9.13
CA LEU A 181 14.26 -20.89 -8.84
C LEU A 181 15.36 -21.57 -8.04
N LYS A 182 16.36 -22.08 -8.75
CA LYS A 182 17.58 -22.67 -8.19
C LYS A 182 18.13 -21.62 -7.22
N HIS A 183 17.86 -21.83 -5.93
CA HIS A 183 17.95 -20.86 -4.84
C HIS A 183 16.84 -19.79 -4.91
N GLY A 184 15.96 -19.70 -3.90
CA GLY A 184 14.83 -18.76 -3.81
C GLY A 184 15.17 -17.25 -3.75
N LYS A 185 16.23 -16.82 -4.43
CA LYS A 185 16.63 -15.43 -4.63
C LYS A 185 15.95 -14.92 -5.91
N LYS A 186 15.22 -13.81 -5.80
CA LYS A 186 14.63 -13.14 -6.96
C LYS A 186 15.75 -12.76 -7.95
N PRO A 187 15.56 -12.98 -9.27
CA PRO A 187 16.56 -12.59 -10.27
C PRO A 187 16.82 -11.09 -10.17
N ILE A 188 18.10 -10.69 -10.20
CA ILE A 188 18.52 -9.28 -10.14
C ILE A 188 18.54 -8.76 -11.57
N PHE A 189 17.80 -7.69 -11.83
CA PHE A 189 17.66 -7.09 -13.15
C PHE A 189 18.62 -5.91 -13.34
N ASP A 190 18.96 -5.65 -14.60
CA ASP A 190 19.56 -4.36 -14.98
C ASP A 190 18.50 -3.24 -14.92
N LEU A 191 18.94 -1.98 -14.78
CA LEU A 191 18.01 -0.86 -14.59
C LEU A 191 17.05 -0.70 -15.78
N MET A 192 17.57 -0.77 -17.01
CA MET A 192 16.75 -0.64 -18.23
C MET A 192 15.79 -1.82 -18.42
N GLU A 193 16.27 -3.02 -18.15
CA GLU A 193 15.47 -4.24 -18.22
C GLU A 193 14.33 -4.20 -17.19
N ALA A 194 14.62 -3.80 -15.96
CA ALA A 194 13.61 -3.62 -14.92
C ALA A 194 12.53 -2.61 -15.34
N ILE A 195 12.91 -1.45 -15.90
CA ILE A 195 11.93 -0.44 -16.36
C ILE A 195 11.03 -1.01 -17.47
N ARG A 196 11.60 -1.77 -18.42
CA ARG A 196 10.84 -2.43 -19.49
C ARG A 196 9.84 -3.44 -18.95
N GLU A 197 10.28 -4.31 -18.04
CA GLU A 197 9.40 -5.29 -17.42
C GLU A 197 8.30 -4.63 -16.58
N ILE A 198 8.62 -3.54 -15.88
CA ILE A 198 7.63 -2.78 -15.10
C ILE A 198 6.56 -2.20 -16.03
N LYS A 199 6.95 -1.55 -17.11
CA LYS A 199 6.01 -1.00 -18.09
C LYS A 199 5.15 -2.06 -18.75
N ALA A 200 5.73 -3.20 -19.13
CA ALA A 200 4.98 -4.31 -19.71
C ALA A 200 3.93 -4.90 -18.75
N ASN A 201 4.15 -4.77 -17.44
CA ASN A 201 3.25 -5.27 -16.41
C ASN A 201 2.31 -4.20 -15.82
N ALA A 202 2.49 -2.92 -16.16
CA ALA A 202 1.58 -1.83 -15.80
C ALA A 202 0.34 -1.90 -16.69
N LYS A 203 -0.67 -2.67 -16.26
CA LYS A 203 -1.90 -2.93 -17.01
C LYS A 203 -3.12 -2.22 -16.40
N ALA A 204 -2.95 -1.39 -15.37
CA ALA A 204 -4.07 -0.69 -14.77
C ALA A 204 -4.70 0.31 -15.75
N LYS A 205 -5.98 0.64 -15.52
CA LYS A 205 -6.74 1.60 -16.34
C LYS A 205 -6.25 3.04 -16.20
N PHE A 206 -5.58 3.36 -15.09
CA PHE A 206 -5.04 4.68 -14.81
C PHE A 206 -3.52 4.69 -14.99
N ASP A 207 -2.94 5.88 -15.15
CA ASP A 207 -1.49 6.05 -15.30
C ASP A 207 -0.76 5.80 -13.96
N GLU A 208 -0.18 4.60 -13.86
CA GLU A 208 0.54 4.13 -12.69
C GLU A 208 1.80 4.97 -12.43
N THR A 209 2.22 5.03 -11.17
CA THR A 209 3.43 5.74 -10.76
C THR A 209 4.56 4.74 -10.58
N LEU A 210 5.73 5.05 -11.14
CA LEU A 210 6.96 4.32 -10.88
C LEU A 210 7.51 4.77 -9.54
N GLU A 211 7.69 3.83 -8.62
CA GLU A 211 8.22 4.06 -7.29
C GLU A 211 9.53 3.30 -7.08
N ALA A 212 10.43 3.92 -6.34
CA ALA A 212 11.64 3.29 -5.85
C ALA A 212 11.55 3.04 -4.35
N HIS A 213 11.95 1.83 -3.96
CA HIS A 213 12.07 1.41 -2.58
C HIS A 213 13.50 1.00 -2.28
N VAL A 214 14.16 1.77 -1.43
CA VAL A 214 15.57 1.58 -1.12
C VAL A 214 15.72 1.17 0.33
N ARG A 215 16.27 -0.02 0.56
CA ARG A 215 16.64 -0.46 1.90
C ARG A 215 18.02 0.09 2.22
N LEU A 216 18.09 0.98 3.20
CA LEU A 216 19.35 1.57 3.66
C LEU A 216 20.06 0.64 4.65
N GLY A 217 21.38 0.77 4.72
CA GLY A 217 22.26 0.09 5.68
C GLY A 217 22.38 0.81 7.02
N ILE A 218 21.37 1.57 7.40
CA ILE A 218 21.30 2.27 8.69
C ILE A 218 20.56 1.37 9.67
N GLU A 219 21.09 1.25 10.88
CA GLU A 219 20.40 0.52 11.94
C GLU A 219 19.14 1.26 12.37
N LYS A 220 18.06 0.50 12.55
CA LYS A 220 16.77 1.03 13.01
C LYS A 220 16.93 1.61 14.41
N GLY A 221 16.39 2.80 14.65
CA GLY A 221 16.36 3.44 15.99
C GLY A 221 17.41 4.53 16.22
N ARG A 222 18.44 4.65 15.38
CA ARG A 222 19.39 5.77 15.46
C ARG A 222 18.80 7.05 14.84
N SER A 223 18.22 7.90 15.68
CA SER A 223 17.56 9.16 15.27
C SER A 223 18.51 10.18 14.65
N GLU A 224 19.80 10.12 14.98
CA GLU A 224 20.84 11.00 14.43
C GLU A 224 21.16 10.69 12.96
N LEU A 225 20.90 9.47 12.49
CA LEU A 225 21.23 9.00 11.14
C LEU A 225 20.05 9.04 10.19
N ILE A 226 19.03 9.87 10.47
CA ILE A 226 17.86 9.97 9.60
C ILE A 226 18.24 10.67 8.29
N VAL A 227 18.14 9.94 7.17
CA VAL A 227 18.28 10.51 5.83
C VAL A 227 17.04 11.33 5.49
N ARG A 228 17.24 12.60 5.17
CA ARG A 228 16.22 13.52 4.64
C ARG A 228 16.83 14.28 3.48
N GLY A 229 16.08 14.40 2.39
CA GLY A 229 16.53 15.11 1.21
C GLY A 229 15.39 15.63 0.36
N THR A 230 15.74 16.56 -0.50
CA THR A 230 14.90 17.05 -1.60
C THR A 230 15.52 16.59 -2.91
N LEU A 231 14.68 16.20 -3.85
CA LEU A 231 15.05 15.77 -5.18
C LEU A 231 14.36 16.67 -6.20
N ALA A 232 15.15 17.31 -7.05
CA ALA A 232 14.66 17.88 -8.30
C ALA A 232 14.74 16.79 -9.37
N LEU A 233 13.57 16.33 -9.85
CA LEU A 233 13.50 15.39 -10.95
C LEU A 233 13.65 16.16 -12.28
N PRO A 234 14.56 15.74 -13.18
CA PRO A 234 14.72 16.40 -14.48
C PRO A 234 13.47 16.25 -15.34
N HIS A 235 12.81 15.08 -15.27
CA HIS A 235 11.54 14.82 -15.94
C HIS A 235 10.45 14.65 -14.89
N SER A 236 9.78 15.74 -14.54
CA SER A 236 8.64 15.72 -13.61
C SER A 236 7.32 15.90 -14.34
N VAL A 237 6.24 15.49 -13.70
CA VAL A 237 4.90 15.88 -14.15
C VAL A 237 4.77 17.38 -13.88
N LYS A 238 4.48 18.16 -14.92
CA LYS A 238 4.16 19.58 -14.79
C LYS A 238 2.80 19.73 -14.10
N LYS A 239 2.80 19.60 -12.77
CA LYS A 239 1.65 19.98 -11.97
C LYS A 239 1.77 21.47 -11.72
N ASP A 240 0.71 22.22 -12.05
CA ASP A 240 0.61 23.63 -11.66
C ASP A 240 0.44 23.69 -10.14
N VAL A 241 1.56 23.90 -9.44
CA VAL A 241 1.58 24.03 -7.99
C VAL A 241 1.26 25.47 -7.64
N LYS A 242 0.16 25.68 -6.92
CA LYS A 242 -0.18 27.01 -6.39
C LYS A 242 0.72 27.35 -5.21
N VAL A 243 1.52 28.40 -5.33
CA VAL A 243 2.48 28.84 -4.32
C VAL A 243 1.99 30.12 -3.64
N ALA A 244 1.79 30.04 -2.32
CA ALA A 244 1.56 31.19 -1.46
C ALA A 244 2.87 31.64 -0.80
N PHE A 245 3.14 32.94 -0.81
CA PHE A 245 4.31 33.54 -0.17
C PHE A 245 3.90 34.59 0.86
N PHE A 246 4.29 34.37 2.12
CA PHE A 246 4.06 35.29 3.22
C PHE A 246 5.25 36.24 3.40
N ALA A 247 5.09 37.47 2.92
CA ALA A 247 6.09 38.52 2.94
C ALA A 247 5.46 39.91 3.06
N GLU A 248 6.26 40.87 3.47
CA GLU A 248 5.90 42.29 3.55
C GLU A 248 6.97 43.15 2.89
N GLY A 249 6.56 44.28 2.30
CA GLY A 249 7.47 45.23 1.64
C GLY A 249 8.10 44.69 0.37
N ALA A 250 9.39 44.96 0.16
CA ALA A 250 10.14 44.60 -1.04
C ALA A 250 10.12 43.09 -1.34
N ASP A 251 10.19 42.24 -0.32
CA ASP A 251 10.15 40.79 -0.47
C ASP A 251 8.83 40.31 -1.10
N ALA A 252 7.73 41.05 -0.92
CA ALA A 252 6.44 40.72 -1.51
C ALA A 252 6.39 41.08 -3.01
N GLU A 253 7.03 42.17 -3.41
CA GLU A 253 7.15 42.55 -4.82
C GLU A 253 8.04 41.55 -5.58
N ASP A 254 9.15 41.15 -4.97
CA ASP A 254 10.04 40.12 -5.51
C ASP A 254 9.33 38.76 -5.64
N ALA A 255 8.48 38.41 -4.69
CA ALA A 255 7.68 37.18 -4.74
C ALA A 255 6.68 37.20 -5.90
N LYS A 256 5.99 38.34 -6.10
CA LYS A 256 5.06 38.53 -7.23
C LYS A 256 5.80 38.47 -8.55
N ALA A 257 6.96 39.13 -8.66
CA ALA A 257 7.80 39.10 -9.86
C ALA A 257 8.36 37.70 -10.17
N ALA A 258 8.67 36.91 -9.14
CA ALA A 258 9.07 35.51 -9.29
C ALA A 258 7.92 34.57 -9.67
N GLY A 259 6.68 35.08 -9.68
CA GLY A 259 5.47 34.38 -10.09
C GLY A 259 4.74 33.67 -8.96
N ALA A 260 4.88 34.05 -7.69
CA ALA A 260 4.01 33.51 -6.65
C ALA A 260 2.54 33.85 -6.94
N ASP A 261 1.64 32.87 -6.81
CA ASP A 261 0.23 33.02 -7.19
C ASP A 261 -0.54 33.85 -6.14
N VAL A 262 -0.17 33.67 -4.87
CA VAL A 262 -0.77 34.39 -3.74
C VAL A 262 0.35 34.99 -2.90
N VAL A 263 0.33 36.31 -2.72
CA VAL A 263 1.33 37.02 -1.90
C VAL A 263 0.61 37.91 -0.91
N GLY A 264 0.92 37.77 0.38
CA GLY A 264 0.24 38.53 1.42
C GLY A 264 1.04 38.67 2.72
N GLY A 265 0.77 39.77 3.42
CA GLY A 265 1.33 40.09 4.74
C GLY A 265 0.38 39.68 5.88
N ILE A 266 0.12 40.60 6.81
CA ILE A 266 -0.86 40.42 7.90
C ILE A 266 -2.28 40.16 7.38
N GLU A 267 -2.71 40.91 6.35
CA GLU A 267 -4.10 40.88 5.87
C GLU A 267 -4.53 39.48 5.45
N LEU A 268 -3.66 38.79 4.72
CA LEU A 268 -3.91 37.42 4.25
C LEU A 268 -3.92 36.41 5.40
N ILE A 269 -3.14 36.65 6.46
CA ILE A 269 -3.14 35.81 7.67
C ILE A 269 -4.48 35.94 8.39
N GLU A 270 -5.02 37.16 8.50
CA GLU A 270 -6.32 37.40 9.12
C GLU A 270 -7.48 36.83 8.30
N GLU A 271 -7.39 36.93 6.97
CA GLU A 271 -8.37 36.33 6.06
C GLU A 271 -8.40 34.81 6.18
N ILE A 272 -7.24 34.14 6.21
CA ILE A 272 -7.15 32.69 6.43
C ILE A 272 -7.70 32.31 7.81
N LEU A 273 -7.43 33.12 8.84
CA LEU A 273 -7.91 32.87 10.19
C LEU A 273 -9.45 32.91 10.27
N LYS A 274 -10.08 33.86 9.59
CA LYS A 274 -11.55 34.03 9.56
C LYS A 274 -12.24 33.01 8.66
N SER A 275 -11.72 32.83 7.44
CA SER A 275 -12.34 31.99 6.42
C SER A 275 -12.10 30.51 6.64
N GLY A 276 -10.95 30.14 7.22
CA GLY A 276 -10.51 28.76 7.38
C GLY A 276 -10.24 28.03 6.05
N LYS A 277 -10.29 28.72 4.91
CA LYS A 277 -10.12 28.13 3.59
C LYS A 277 -8.69 28.36 3.08
N ILE A 278 -8.11 27.34 2.48
CA ILE A 278 -6.75 27.37 1.92
C ILE A 278 -6.80 26.83 0.49
N ASP A 279 -6.42 27.67 -0.46
CA ASP A 279 -6.46 27.36 -1.90
C ASP A 279 -5.05 27.32 -2.53
N PHE A 280 -4.03 26.92 -1.75
CA PHE A 280 -2.65 26.78 -2.21
C PHE A 280 -2.01 25.44 -1.79
N ASP A 281 -1.07 24.95 -2.60
CA ASP A 281 -0.40 23.65 -2.42
C ASP A 281 0.95 23.78 -1.70
N ARG A 282 1.59 24.96 -1.80
CA ARG A 282 2.88 25.24 -1.17
C ARG A 282 2.83 26.60 -0.50
N CYS A 283 3.40 26.65 0.70
CA CYS A 283 3.50 27.86 1.49
C CYS A 283 4.97 28.15 1.78
N LEU A 284 5.37 29.39 1.51
CA LEU A 284 6.70 29.93 1.75
C LEU A 284 6.57 31.19 2.61
N ALA A 285 7.60 31.50 3.40
CA ALA A 285 7.57 32.68 4.26
C ALA A 285 8.96 33.29 4.47
N THR A 286 9.02 34.61 4.67
CA THR A 286 10.23 35.27 5.16
C THR A 286 10.38 35.03 6.68
N PRO A 287 11.59 34.87 7.24
CA PRO A 287 11.80 34.74 8.69
C PRO A 287 11.12 35.84 9.53
N LYS A 288 11.02 37.06 8.99
CA LYS A 288 10.35 38.20 9.65
C LYS A 288 8.85 37.99 9.83
N MET A 289 8.21 37.28 8.90
CA MET A 289 6.76 37.04 8.89
C MET A 289 6.35 35.77 9.66
N MET A 290 7.29 34.89 9.97
CA MET A 290 7.02 33.65 10.70
C MET A 290 6.26 33.84 12.04
N PRO A 291 6.60 34.81 12.92
CA PRO A 291 5.84 35.07 14.16
C PRO A 291 4.35 35.31 13.92
N ARG A 292 3.99 35.94 12.80
CA ARG A 292 2.60 36.21 12.43
C ARG A 292 1.94 34.97 11.84
N VAL A 293 2.64 34.23 10.99
CA VAL A 293 2.17 32.96 10.40
C VAL A 293 1.89 31.91 11.49
N TYR A 294 2.59 31.93 12.63
CA TYR A 294 2.29 31.03 13.74
C TYR A 294 0.86 31.19 14.30
N LYS A 295 0.20 32.33 14.12
CA LYS A 295 -1.21 32.53 14.52
C LYS A 295 -2.16 31.60 13.75
N ILE A 296 -1.89 31.34 12.48
CA ILE A 296 -2.67 30.42 11.62
C ILE A 296 -2.12 28.99 11.62
N SER A 297 -1.23 28.67 12.56
CA SER A 297 -0.54 27.37 12.59
C SER A 297 -1.47 26.18 12.72
N ARG A 298 -2.55 26.29 13.50
CA ARG A 298 -3.54 25.23 13.66
C ARG A 298 -4.15 24.83 12.32
N ILE A 299 -4.45 25.80 11.46
CA ILE A 299 -5.05 25.56 10.15
C ILE A 299 -3.99 24.99 9.21
N LEU A 300 -2.83 25.64 9.08
CA LEU A 300 -1.75 25.19 8.18
C LEU A 300 -1.20 23.80 8.55
N ASN A 301 -1.16 23.44 9.83
CA ASN A 301 -0.71 22.13 10.29
C ASN A 301 -1.67 21.01 9.91
N ASN A 302 -2.99 21.24 9.99
CA ASN A 302 -3.99 20.26 9.57
C ASN A 302 -3.86 19.92 8.07
N HIS A 303 -3.44 20.89 7.26
CA HIS A 303 -3.17 20.70 5.83
C HIS A 303 -1.72 20.30 5.52
N GLY A 304 -0.82 20.26 6.51
CA GLY A 304 0.61 19.95 6.30
C GLY A 304 1.38 21.01 5.51
N LEU A 305 0.87 22.24 5.43
CA LEU A 305 1.42 23.35 4.65
C LEU A 305 2.32 24.29 5.45
N MET A 306 2.57 24.00 6.72
CA MET A 306 3.40 24.86 7.56
C MET A 306 4.83 25.03 7.00
N PRO A 307 5.30 26.28 6.76
CA PRO A 307 6.67 26.54 6.37
C PRO A 307 7.66 26.10 7.46
N ASN A 308 8.75 25.44 7.05
CA ASN A 308 9.79 24.99 7.97
C ASN A 308 11.19 25.45 7.48
N PRO A 309 12.00 26.12 8.33
CA PRO A 309 13.35 26.53 7.95
C PRO A 309 14.26 25.36 7.58
N LYS A 310 14.09 24.19 8.22
CA LYS A 310 14.86 22.97 7.89
C LYS A 310 14.55 22.43 6.49
N GLN A 311 13.45 22.86 5.90
CA GLN A 311 13.01 22.45 4.56
C GLN A 311 13.33 23.52 3.51
N GLY A 312 13.99 24.61 3.88
CA GLY A 312 14.24 25.73 2.98
C GLY A 312 12.97 26.47 2.53
N SER A 313 11.83 26.24 3.20
CA SER A 313 10.59 26.96 2.90
C SER A 313 10.51 28.32 3.62
N VAL A 314 11.48 28.60 4.49
CA VAL A 314 11.65 29.88 5.18
C VAL A 314 13.00 30.45 4.78
N THR A 315 13.01 31.43 3.88
CA THR A 315 14.23 31.97 3.27
C THR A 315 14.16 33.48 3.15
N LYS A 316 15.34 34.11 3.03
CA LYS A 316 15.47 35.51 2.59
C LYS A 316 15.54 35.61 1.07
N ASP A 317 16.08 34.58 0.41
CA ASP A 317 16.13 34.47 -1.04
C ASP A 317 14.74 34.08 -1.59
N VAL A 318 13.90 35.08 -1.86
CA VAL A 318 12.50 34.91 -2.30
C VAL A 318 12.44 34.30 -3.71
N THR A 319 13.18 34.87 -4.66
CA THR A 319 13.10 34.49 -6.08
C THR A 319 13.49 33.03 -6.33
N LYS A 320 14.55 32.56 -5.66
CA LYS A 320 14.99 31.17 -5.72
C LYS A 320 13.95 30.24 -5.08
N ALA A 321 13.46 30.59 -3.89
CA ALA A 321 12.50 29.76 -3.18
C ALA A 321 11.18 29.57 -3.97
N VAL A 322 10.68 30.62 -4.63
CA VAL A 322 9.48 30.52 -5.48
C VAL A 322 9.75 29.64 -6.71
N LYS A 323 10.89 29.83 -7.39
CA LYS A 323 11.28 28.99 -8.53
C LYS A 323 11.42 27.52 -8.14
N ASP A 324 12.06 27.26 -7.00
CA ASP A 324 12.24 25.90 -6.49
C ASP A 324 10.90 25.27 -6.09
N ALA A 325 9.99 26.03 -5.48
CA ALA A 325 8.66 25.55 -5.17
C ALA A 325 7.86 25.19 -6.43
N LYS A 326 7.96 26.00 -7.48
CA LYS A 326 7.32 25.72 -8.78
C LYS A 326 7.97 24.59 -9.57
N ALA A 327 9.29 24.41 -9.44
CA ALA A 327 10.01 23.30 -10.08
C ALA A 327 9.59 21.91 -9.57
N GLY A 328 8.83 21.84 -8.46
CA GLY A 328 8.20 20.60 -8.02
C GLY A 328 9.18 19.62 -7.38
N HIS A 329 9.83 20.03 -6.29
CA HIS A 329 10.76 19.17 -5.56
C HIS A 329 10.03 18.00 -4.86
N THR A 330 10.47 16.77 -5.16
CA THR A 330 10.04 15.56 -4.46
C THR A 330 10.85 15.42 -3.18
N LYS A 331 10.18 15.40 -2.03
CA LYS A 331 10.83 15.21 -0.73
C LYS A 331 10.91 13.72 -0.42
N PHE A 332 12.05 13.28 0.08
CA PHE A 332 12.20 11.91 0.58
C PHE A 332 12.73 11.91 2.01
N ARG A 333 12.18 11.00 2.82
CA ARG A 333 12.53 10.81 4.21
C ARG A 333 12.58 9.34 4.52
N MET A 334 13.60 8.94 5.27
CA MET A 334 13.74 7.58 5.78
C MET A 334 12.64 7.24 6.78
N ASP A 335 12.02 6.08 6.59
CA ASP A 335 11.07 5.50 7.53
C ASP A 335 11.77 4.87 8.74
N LYS A 336 11.02 4.56 9.80
CA LYS A 336 11.47 3.83 10.99
C LYS A 336 12.11 2.48 10.63
N THR A 337 11.67 1.86 9.53
CA THR A 337 12.23 0.60 9.01
C THR A 337 13.56 0.75 8.26
N SER A 338 14.09 1.97 8.13
CA SER A 338 15.28 2.30 7.33
C SER A 338 15.09 2.04 5.82
N ILE A 339 13.86 2.23 5.35
CA ILE A 339 13.50 2.17 3.94
C ILE A 339 13.14 3.59 3.46
N LEU A 340 13.53 3.91 2.22
CA LEU A 340 13.10 5.10 1.50
C LEU A 340 12.07 4.72 0.45
N HIS A 341 10.98 5.47 0.41
CA HIS A 341 9.94 5.37 -0.62
C HIS A 341 9.91 6.67 -1.39
N VAL A 342 10.13 6.61 -2.70
CA VAL A 342 10.18 7.81 -3.55
C VAL A 342 9.47 7.55 -4.87
N PRO A 343 8.49 8.39 -5.26
CA PRO A 343 7.94 8.37 -6.60
C PRO A 343 8.94 8.99 -7.58
N LEU A 344 9.25 8.28 -8.66
CA LEU A 344 10.24 8.72 -9.66
C LEU A 344 9.61 9.24 -10.96
N GLY A 345 8.31 8.98 -11.18
CA GLY A 345 7.61 9.47 -12.36
C GLY A 345 6.39 8.62 -12.69
N LYS A 346 5.76 8.93 -13.81
CA LYS A 346 4.63 8.17 -14.36
C LYS A 346 5.09 7.11 -15.35
N MET A 347 4.31 6.03 -15.49
CA MET A 347 4.63 4.99 -16.48
C MET A 347 4.51 5.48 -17.92
N SER A 348 3.73 6.55 -18.15
CA SER A 348 3.62 7.24 -19.44
C SER A 348 4.93 7.88 -19.93
N PHE A 349 5.94 8.07 -19.07
CA PHE A 349 7.23 8.64 -19.48
C PHE A 349 8.06 7.67 -20.32
N PRO A 350 8.92 8.15 -21.24
CA PRO A 350 9.82 7.28 -22.00
C PRO A 350 10.85 6.61 -21.08
N GLU A 351 11.38 5.46 -21.51
CA GLU A 351 12.31 4.66 -20.69
C GLU A 351 13.57 5.44 -20.30
N ASP A 352 14.11 6.25 -21.22
CA ASP A 352 15.30 7.07 -20.97
C ASP A 352 15.04 8.16 -19.92
N ALA A 353 13.87 8.80 -19.93
CA ALA A 353 13.50 9.78 -18.91
C ALA A 353 13.39 9.15 -17.51
N LEU A 354 12.84 7.94 -17.42
CA LEU A 354 12.78 7.20 -16.17
C LEU A 354 14.18 6.79 -15.68
N ARG A 355 15.08 6.38 -16.58
CA ARG A 355 16.49 6.11 -16.25
C ARG A 355 17.16 7.35 -15.67
N GLU A 356 16.96 8.51 -16.29
CA GLU A 356 17.53 9.78 -15.83
C GLU A 356 16.99 10.21 -14.47
N ASN A 357 15.68 10.05 -14.24
CA ASN A 357 15.06 10.30 -12.94
C ASN A 357 15.62 9.39 -11.84
N VAL A 358 15.83 8.10 -12.13
CA VAL A 358 16.49 7.17 -11.20
C VAL A 358 17.93 7.63 -10.91
N GLY A 359 18.67 8.06 -11.94
CA GLY A 359 20.03 8.60 -11.79
C GLY A 359 20.07 9.85 -10.90
N ALA A 360 19.13 10.78 -11.11
CA ALA A 360 18.97 11.99 -10.29
C ALA A 360 18.68 11.65 -8.83
N PHE A 361 17.76 10.70 -8.59
CA PHE A 361 17.43 10.22 -7.25
C PHE A 361 18.65 9.60 -6.56
N MET A 362 19.38 8.73 -7.25
CA MET A 362 20.57 8.09 -6.68
C MET A 362 21.66 9.11 -6.35
N ASN A 363 21.84 10.15 -7.17
CA ASN A 363 22.78 11.23 -6.86
C ASN A 363 22.34 12.02 -5.61
N ALA A 364 21.08 12.44 -5.54
CA ALA A 364 20.53 13.14 -4.37
C ALA A 364 20.62 12.30 -3.10
N LEU A 365 20.39 10.99 -3.20
CA LEU A 365 20.50 10.05 -2.08
C LEU A 365 21.94 9.99 -1.55
N LEU A 366 22.95 9.98 -2.43
CA LEU A 366 24.35 9.99 -2.02
C LEU A 366 24.77 11.29 -1.35
N LEU A 367 24.24 12.43 -1.81
CA LEU A 367 24.47 13.73 -1.18
C LEU A 367 23.81 13.81 0.21
N ALA A 368 22.68 13.14 0.40
CA ALA A 368 21.96 13.06 1.67
C ALA A 368 22.56 12.07 2.68
N LYS A 369 23.75 11.50 2.41
CA LYS A 369 24.39 10.53 3.30
C LYS A 369 24.83 11.19 4.63
N PRO A 370 24.38 10.68 5.80
CA PRO A 370 24.77 11.22 7.09
C PRO A 370 26.24 10.93 7.38
N ALA A 371 26.93 11.88 8.04
CA ALA A 371 28.36 11.80 8.31
C ALA A 371 28.77 10.64 9.24
N GLY A 372 27.86 10.17 10.10
CA GLY A 372 28.13 9.13 11.11
C GLY A 372 28.08 7.67 10.62
N LEU A 373 27.85 7.42 9.33
CA LEU A 373 27.86 6.06 8.78
C LEU A 373 29.29 5.66 8.40
N LYS A 374 29.76 4.47 8.83
CA LYS A 374 31.08 3.93 8.46
C LYS A 374 31.21 3.90 6.93
N LYS A 375 32.10 4.73 6.39
CA LYS A 375 32.28 4.93 4.95
C LYS A 375 33.21 3.84 4.38
N THR A 376 32.71 2.63 4.18
CA THR A 376 33.51 1.60 3.50
C THR A 376 33.53 1.82 1.98
N SER A 377 32.44 2.34 1.38
CA SER A 377 32.45 2.89 -0.01
C SER A 377 31.30 3.87 -0.28
N LYS A 378 31.20 4.37 -1.55
CA LYS A 378 30.12 5.26 -2.04
C LYS A 378 28.74 4.64 -1.79
N TYR A 379 28.60 3.33 -2.00
CA TYR A 379 27.34 2.59 -1.88
C TYR A 379 27.34 1.49 -0.80
N ALA A 380 28.48 0.81 -0.58
CA ALA A 380 28.55 -0.31 0.35
C ALA A 380 28.34 0.16 1.80
N GLY A 381 27.45 -0.55 2.50
CA GLY A 381 27.02 -0.19 3.85
C GLY A 381 25.99 0.94 3.90
N TYR A 382 25.69 1.63 2.79
CA TYR A 382 24.65 2.67 2.75
C TYR A 382 23.38 2.20 2.04
N VAL A 383 23.51 1.56 0.87
CA VAL A 383 22.39 0.99 0.12
C VAL A 383 22.53 -0.53 0.11
N ASN A 384 21.58 -1.23 0.74
CA ASN A 384 21.59 -2.68 0.84
C ASN A 384 20.83 -3.33 -0.31
N ALA A 385 19.65 -2.80 -0.64
CA ALA A 385 18.82 -3.29 -1.73
C ALA A 385 18.03 -2.15 -2.35
N PHE A 386 17.82 -2.22 -3.66
CA PHE A 386 17.04 -1.27 -4.43
C PHE A 386 15.99 -2.03 -5.23
N HIS A 387 14.73 -1.66 -5.05
CA HIS A 387 13.61 -2.24 -5.75
C HIS A 387 12.84 -1.16 -6.49
N LEU A 388 12.45 -1.45 -7.72
CA LEU A 388 11.51 -0.64 -8.48
C LEU A 388 10.17 -1.36 -8.54
N CYS A 389 9.08 -0.62 -8.36
CA CYS A 389 7.73 -1.13 -8.46
C CYS A 389 6.83 -0.14 -9.19
N SER A 390 5.77 -0.68 -9.77
CA SER A 390 4.60 0.11 -10.18
C SER A 390 3.59 0.13 -9.04
N THR A 391 2.71 1.13 -9.00
CA THR A 391 1.63 1.24 -8.01
C THR A 391 0.83 -0.06 -7.86
N MET A 392 0.50 -0.75 -8.95
CA MET A 392 -0.26 -2.02 -8.93
C MET A 392 0.61 -3.24 -9.33
N GLY A 393 1.92 -3.06 -9.43
CA GLY A 393 2.85 -4.03 -10.00
C GLY A 393 3.69 -4.77 -8.98
N LYS A 394 4.36 -5.85 -9.43
CA LYS A 394 5.39 -6.54 -8.64
C LYS A 394 6.65 -5.67 -8.52
N GLY A 395 7.42 -5.89 -7.45
CA GLY A 395 8.70 -5.23 -7.23
C GLY A 395 9.87 -5.99 -7.85
N TYR A 396 10.70 -5.29 -8.63
CA TYR A 396 11.87 -5.80 -9.32
C TYR A 396 13.15 -5.36 -8.60
N PRO A 397 14.00 -6.30 -8.13
CA PRO A 397 15.30 -5.95 -7.57
C PRO A 397 16.26 -5.50 -8.69
N VAL A 398 16.89 -4.34 -8.50
CA VAL A 398 17.83 -3.77 -9.47
C VAL A 398 19.27 -3.90 -8.97
N SER A 399 20.20 -4.21 -9.87
CA SER A 399 21.62 -4.28 -9.55
C SER A 399 22.20 -2.92 -9.16
N ILE A 400 22.96 -2.86 -8.06
CA ILE A 400 23.64 -1.64 -7.59
C ILE A 400 24.63 -1.08 -8.63
N GLN A 401 25.26 -1.96 -9.43
CA GLN A 401 26.20 -1.54 -10.47
C GLN A 401 25.51 -0.72 -11.57
N SER A 402 24.31 -1.11 -11.96
CA SER A 402 23.50 -0.39 -12.95
C SER A 402 23.09 0.99 -12.45
N LEU A 403 22.74 1.10 -11.16
CA LEU A 403 22.38 2.36 -10.51
C LEU A 403 23.58 3.33 -10.43
N SER A 404 24.78 2.81 -10.17
CA SER A 404 26.00 3.63 -10.19
C SER A 404 26.21 4.26 -11.57
N ARG A 405 26.09 3.46 -12.64
CA ARG A 405 26.23 3.96 -14.02
C ARG A 405 25.20 5.04 -14.35
N ALA A 406 23.96 4.87 -13.92
CA ALA A 406 22.91 5.88 -14.11
C ALA A 406 23.18 7.17 -13.33
N ALA A 407 23.66 7.08 -12.09
CA ALA A 407 24.02 8.25 -11.27
C ALA A 407 25.23 9.01 -11.85
N ASP A 408 26.23 8.29 -12.37
CA ASP A 408 27.40 8.90 -13.00
C ASP A 408 27.04 9.55 -14.34
N HIS A 409 26.10 8.96 -15.11
CA HIS A 409 25.54 9.60 -16.31
C HIS A 409 24.84 10.91 -15.96
N TYR A 410 23.96 10.92 -14.95
CA TYR A 410 23.28 12.13 -14.50
C TYR A 410 24.25 13.23 -14.07
N THR A 411 25.27 12.88 -13.28
CA THR A 411 26.30 13.84 -12.85
C THR A 411 27.05 14.45 -14.04
N LYS A 412 27.39 13.64 -15.05
CA LYS A 412 28.05 14.14 -16.28
C LYS A 412 27.16 15.08 -17.10
N VAL A 413 25.85 14.83 -17.12
CA VAL A 413 24.89 15.71 -17.83
C VAL A 413 24.73 17.04 -17.11
N GLN A 414 24.74 17.05 -15.77
CA GLN A 414 24.59 18.28 -14.96
C GLN A 414 25.87 19.14 -14.88
N LEU A 415 27.04 18.54 -15.12
CA LEU A 415 28.32 19.25 -15.16
C LEU A 415 28.63 19.86 -16.54
N LYS A 416 27.86 19.49 -17.57
CA LYS A 416 27.89 20.11 -18.90
C LYS A 416 26.86 21.23 -18.95
#